data_AF-A0A8H7RI51-F1
#
_entry.id   AF-A0A8H7RI51-F1
#
_cell.length_a   1.000
_cell.length_b   1.000
_cell.length_c   1.000
_cell.angle_alpha   90.00
_cell.angle_beta   90.00
_cell.angle_gamma   90.00
#
_symmetry.space_group_name_H-M   'P 1'
#
loop_
_entity.id
_entity.type
_entity.pdbx_description
1 polymer ?
#
loop_
_entity_poly.entity_id
_entity_poly.type
_entity_poly.pdbx_seq_one_letter_code
_entity_poly.pdbx_strand_id
1 'polypeptide(L)'
;MDLLIADSNQPESLNQILSQTRVVVSTVGPYKKYGTPLVEACIRQKTHYIDICGEHTWIKSIIDNFHTQAIENNVMIVNSCGFDSVPSDLGVYMLSNYAKKVHNSELANVKMSVIKMVGSFSSGTIHSLYGSFSDPSLTSEQKSDPYLLATRKGIDKSVLHTLKRDVDFSNLWQSYFIMSSIDEKIVRRSWSIWTDRGQGYGSQFTYKETMSFDFLTALITTSLLYSIALLIKVPFLCEKIKTLFPAYGEGPDAESRAKGMSHVEFVGTLHGTNISDSEDHQPKRIRGIVKGFRDPGYGDTCRMVIESALCIIKSFNELPGKEGGVLTPSTAFGNTLLERLQHDGQMLFEVKDI
;
A
#
# COMPACT_ATOMS: atom_id res chain seq x y z
N MET A 1 -7.36 26.57 -14.19
CA MET A 1 -7.39 25.15 -14.62
C MET A 1 -8.63 25.00 -15.47
N ASP A 2 -8.49 24.34 -16.61
CA ASP A 2 -9.64 24.01 -17.44
C ASP A 2 -10.42 22.86 -16.81
N LEU A 3 -11.75 22.97 -16.81
CA LEU A 3 -12.63 21.91 -16.34
C LEU A 3 -13.08 21.09 -17.55
N LEU A 4 -12.66 19.83 -17.62
CA LEU A 4 -13.10 18.87 -18.63
C LEU A 4 -14.09 17.90 -17.99
N ILE A 5 -15.17 17.59 -18.69
CA ILE A 5 -16.24 16.70 -18.21
C ILE A 5 -16.24 15.45 -19.10
N ALA A 6 -16.09 14.27 -18.48
CA ALA A 6 -16.31 12.98 -19.11
C ALA A 6 -17.14 12.08 -18.20
N ASP A 7 -17.98 11.26 -18.82
CA ASP A 7 -18.81 10.26 -18.15
C ASP A 7 -18.11 8.90 -18.26
N SER A 8 -17.82 8.27 -17.12
CA SER A 8 -17.18 6.96 -17.09
C SER A 8 -17.99 5.86 -17.78
N ASN A 9 -19.30 6.06 -17.97
CA ASN A 9 -20.17 5.12 -18.69
C ASN A 9 -20.18 5.37 -20.20
N GLN A 10 -19.50 6.42 -20.68
CA GLN A 10 -19.41 6.78 -22.09
C GLN A 10 -17.94 6.72 -22.53
N PRO A 11 -17.49 5.56 -23.10
CA PRO A 11 -16.10 5.35 -23.50
C PRO A 11 -15.51 6.46 -24.37
N GLU A 12 -16.31 7.02 -25.28
CA GLU A 12 -15.83 8.10 -26.16
C GLU A 12 -15.52 9.40 -25.42
N SER A 13 -16.26 9.72 -24.36
CA SER A 13 -15.97 10.91 -23.55
C SER A 13 -14.64 10.77 -22.80
N LEU A 14 -14.32 9.57 -22.33
CA LEU A 14 -13.02 9.26 -21.75
C LEU A 14 -11.92 9.33 -22.81
N ASN A 15 -12.12 8.71 -23.97
CA ASN A 15 -11.15 8.72 -25.06
C ASN A 15 -10.74 10.15 -25.45
N GLN A 16 -11.71 11.07 -25.56
CA GLN A 16 -11.46 12.47 -25.92
C GLN A 16 -10.50 13.15 -24.94
N ILE A 17 -10.72 13.03 -23.63
CA ILE A 17 -9.85 13.64 -22.61
C ILE A 17 -8.49 12.93 -22.56
N LEU A 18 -8.49 11.59 -22.62
CA LEU A 18 -7.28 10.81 -22.42
C LEU A 18 -6.31 10.90 -23.60
N SER A 19 -6.80 11.08 -24.83
CA SER A 19 -5.96 11.25 -26.02
C SER A 19 -4.96 12.43 -25.94
N GLN A 20 -5.26 13.43 -25.09
CA GLN A 20 -4.41 14.58 -24.80
C GLN A 20 -3.78 14.54 -23.40
N THR A 21 -3.87 13.41 -22.70
CA THR A 21 -3.44 13.24 -21.31
C THR A 21 -2.28 12.25 -21.21
N ARG A 22 -1.20 12.66 -20.54
CA ARG A 22 -0.04 11.79 -20.26
C ARG A 22 -0.28 10.86 -19.06
N VAL A 23 -0.89 11.39 -18.01
CA VAL A 23 -1.11 10.67 -16.74
C VAL A 23 -2.46 11.08 -16.16
N VAL A 24 -3.26 10.11 -15.73
CA VAL A 24 -4.46 10.31 -14.93
C VAL A 24 -4.20 9.92 -13.49
N VAL A 25 -4.65 10.77 -12.56
CA VAL A 25 -4.71 10.47 -11.14
C VAL A 25 -6.17 10.29 -10.75
N SER A 26 -6.56 9.06 -10.40
CA SER A 26 -7.92 8.73 -9.97
C SER A 26 -8.01 8.67 -8.45
N THR A 27 -8.79 9.57 -7.88
CA THR A 27 -9.03 9.67 -6.43
C THR A 27 -10.47 9.36 -6.05
N VAL A 28 -11.25 8.76 -6.95
CA VAL A 28 -12.69 8.55 -6.77
C VAL A 28 -13.01 7.06 -6.82
N GLY A 29 -13.40 6.52 -5.67
CA GLY A 29 -14.01 5.19 -5.54
C GLY A 29 -15.54 5.26 -5.38
N PRO A 30 -16.21 4.11 -5.22
CA PRO A 30 -15.65 2.76 -5.21
C PRO A 30 -15.08 2.34 -6.58
N TYR A 31 -13.84 1.88 -6.60
CA TYR A 31 -13.09 1.56 -7.82
C TYR A 31 -13.67 0.35 -8.53
N LYS A 32 -14.20 -0.64 -7.80
CA LYS A 32 -14.93 -1.77 -8.38
C LYS A 32 -16.12 -1.33 -9.25
N LYS A 33 -16.75 -0.20 -8.92
CA LYS A 33 -17.91 0.31 -9.64
C LYS A 33 -17.53 1.24 -10.80
N TYR A 34 -16.54 2.10 -10.60
CA TYR A 34 -16.25 3.21 -11.53
C TYR A 34 -14.85 3.17 -12.16
N GLY A 35 -13.93 2.39 -11.61
CA GLY A 35 -12.51 2.41 -11.99
C GLY A 35 -12.19 1.69 -13.29
N THR A 36 -12.85 0.56 -13.56
CA THR A 36 -12.51 -0.31 -14.71
C THR A 36 -12.62 0.41 -16.07
N PRO A 37 -13.72 1.13 -16.39
CA PRO A 37 -13.82 1.83 -17.68
C PRO A 37 -12.70 2.85 -17.90
N LEU A 38 -12.25 3.50 -16.83
CA LEU A 38 -11.15 4.47 -16.89
C LEU A 38 -9.80 3.79 -17.14
N VAL A 39 -9.51 2.68 -16.46
CA VAL A 39 -8.28 1.90 -16.70
C VAL A 39 -8.22 1.40 -18.15
N GLU A 40 -9.33 0.84 -18.64
CA GLU A 40 -9.41 0.36 -20.02
C GLU A 40 -9.17 1.49 -21.03
N ALA A 41 -9.80 2.65 -20.81
CA ALA A 41 -9.61 3.82 -21.66
C ALA A 41 -8.16 4.35 -21.61
N CYS A 42 -7.52 4.33 -20.44
CA CYS A 42 -6.11 4.70 -20.29
C CYS A 42 -5.20 3.80 -21.13
N ILE A 43 -5.44 2.48 -21.12
CA ILE A 43 -4.66 1.53 -21.94
C ILE A 43 -4.88 1.80 -23.43
N ARG A 44 -6.13 1.98 -23.88
CA ARG A 44 -6.45 2.28 -25.29
C ARG A 44 -5.79 3.56 -25.78
N GLN A 45 -5.76 4.60 -24.94
CA GLN A 45 -5.21 5.93 -25.29
C GLN A 45 -3.71 6.07 -24.96
N LYS A 46 -3.07 5.01 -24.45
CA LYS A 46 -1.68 5.02 -24.01
C LYS A 46 -1.37 6.09 -22.95
N THR A 47 -2.34 6.33 -22.08
CA THR A 47 -2.25 7.24 -20.94
C THR A 47 -1.90 6.43 -19.69
N HIS A 48 -0.94 6.91 -18.89
CA HIS A 48 -0.63 6.26 -17.62
C HIS A 48 -1.72 6.50 -16.57
N TYR A 49 -1.90 5.54 -15.68
CA TYR A 49 -2.93 5.58 -14.64
C TYR A 49 -2.31 5.43 -13.25
N ILE A 50 -2.75 6.27 -12.32
CA ILE A 50 -2.38 6.22 -10.91
C ILE A 50 -3.63 6.35 -10.07
N ASP A 51 -3.74 5.59 -8.98
CA ASP A 51 -4.83 5.74 -8.01
C ASP A 51 -4.38 5.65 -6.54
N ILE A 52 -5.34 5.78 -5.63
CA ILE A 52 -5.19 5.57 -4.18
C ILE A 52 -6.06 4.39 -3.70
N CYS A 53 -6.25 3.39 -4.55
CA CYS A 53 -7.23 2.32 -4.35
C CYS A 53 -6.87 1.38 -3.19
N GLY A 54 -7.85 1.17 -2.31
CA GLY A 54 -7.83 0.23 -1.18
C GLY A 54 -8.50 -1.14 -1.47
N GLU A 55 -8.98 -1.37 -2.69
CA GLU A 55 -9.86 -2.49 -3.04
C GLU A 55 -9.08 -3.63 -3.73
N HIS A 56 -8.42 -4.48 -2.93
CA HIS A 56 -7.58 -5.57 -3.46
C HIS A 56 -8.32 -6.54 -4.40
N THR A 57 -9.63 -6.71 -4.26
CA THR A 57 -10.44 -7.56 -5.16
C THR A 57 -10.51 -6.97 -6.56
N TRP A 58 -10.67 -5.65 -6.66
CA TRP A 58 -10.65 -4.93 -7.92
C TRP A 58 -9.24 -4.88 -8.50
N ILE A 59 -8.21 -4.61 -7.69
CA ILE A 59 -6.81 -4.65 -8.14
C ILE A 59 -6.47 -6.02 -8.75
N LYS A 60 -6.91 -7.12 -8.13
CA LYS A 60 -6.77 -8.47 -8.70
C LYS A 60 -7.42 -8.57 -10.09
N SER A 61 -8.63 -8.07 -10.25
CA SER A 61 -9.31 -8.06 -11.55
C SER A 61 -8.57 -7.20 -12.59
N ILE A 62 -7.95 -6.09 -12.18
CA ILE A 62 -7.16 -5.25 -13.09
C ILE A 62 -5.88 -5.97 -13.51
N ILE A 63 -5.20 -6.64 -12.58
CA ILE A 63 -4.04 -7.48 -12.88
C ILE A 63 -4.41 -8.57 -13.90
N ASP A 64 -5.46 -9.34 -13.62
CA ASP A 64 -5.84 -10.50 -14.45
C ASP A 64 -6.23 -10.11 -15.87
N ASN A 65 -6.96 -9.00 -16.03
CA ASN A 65 -7.52 -8.62 -17.32
C ASN A 65 -6.62 -7.70 -18.13
N PHE A 66 -5.76 -6.89 -17.48
CA PHE A 66 -5.09 -5.77 -18.15
C PHE A 66 -3.56 -5.76 -18.02
N HIS A 67 -2.94 -6.60 -17.19
CA HIS A 67 -1.47 -6.56 -17.00
C HIS A 67 -0.70 -6.72 -18.31
N THR A 68 -1.05 -7.72 -19.12
CA THR A 68 -0.38 -7.98 -20.42
C THR A 68 -0.62 -6.84 -21.41
N GLN A 69 -1.87 -6.39 -21.57
CA GLN A 69 -2.21 -5.29 -22.51
C GLN A 69 -1.53 -3.97 -22.12
N ALA A 70 -1.37 -3.71 -20.83
CA ALA A 70 -0.67 -2.54 -20.32
C ALA A 70 0.84 -2.61 -20.64
N ILE A 71 1.47 -3.79 -20.58
CA ILE A 71 2.87 -3.97 -21.04
C ILE A 71 2.97 -3.75 -22.54
N GLU A 72 2.12 -4.40 -23.34
CA GLU A 72 2.13 -4.29 -24.81
C GLU A 72 1.97 -2.84 -25.31
N ASN A 73 1.22 -2.02 -24.56
CA ASN A 73 1.02 -0.61 -24.86
C ASN A 73 2.01 0.34 -24.17
N ASN A 74 2.98 -0.17 -23.40
CA ASN A 74 3.91 0.61 -22.57
C ASN A 74 3.19 1.57 -21.60
N VAL A 75 2.08 1.11 -21.01
CA VAL A 75 1.26 1.88 -20.07
C VAL A 75 1.48 1.38 -18.66
N MET A 76 1.94 2.28 -17.78
CA MET A 76 1.95 2.07 -16.34
C MET A 76 0.55 2.23 -15.76
N ILE A 77 0.04 1.19 -15.10
CA ILE A 77 -1.15 1.22 -14.24
C ILE A 77 -0.65 1.02 -12.82
N VAL A 78 -0.64 2.06 -11.99
CA VAL A 78 -0.06 2.00 -10.64
C VAL A 78 -1.15 2.19 -9.60
N ASN A 79 -1.47 1.11 -8.89
CA ASN A 79 -2.48 1.14 -7.85
C ASN A 79 -1.87 1.52 -6.49
N SER A 80 -2.72 2.02 -5.58
CA SER A 80 -2.40 2.21 -4.16
C SER A 80 -1.26 3.21 -3.89
N CYS A 81 -1.22 4.32 -4.63
CA CYS A 81 -0.26 5.42 -4.48
C CYS A 81 -0.64 6.43 -3.37
N GLY A 82 -1.39 5.98 -2.36
CA GLY A 82 -1.74 6.76 -1.17
C GLY A 82 -1.03 6.25 0.08
N PHE A 83 -1.42 6.78 1.24
CA PHE A 83 -0.93 6.26 2.53
C PHE A 83 -1.26 4.77 2.71
N ASP A 84 -2.36 4.32 2.13
CA ASP A 84 -2.85 2.94 2.10
C ASP A 84 -1.98 2.01 1.21
N SER A 85 -0.66 2.25 1.13
CA SER A 85 0.37 1.26 0.73
C SER A 85 1.75 1.91 0.54
N VAL A 86 1.86 3.20 0.20
CA VAL A 86 3.16 3.83 -0.12
C VAL A 86 4.17 3.73 1.03
N PRO A 87 3.84 4.04 2.30
CA PRO A 87 4.76 3.87 3.43
C PRO A 87 5.22 2.42 3.58
N SER A 88 4.29 1.47 3.52
CA SER A 88 4.57 0.03 3.64
C SER A 88 5.46 -0.48 2.52
N ASP A 89 5.09 -0.17 1.28
CA ASP A 89 5.75 -0.67 0.07
C ASP A 89 7.15 -0.06 -0.12
N LEU A 90 7.25 1.27 -0.06
CA LEU A 90 8.55 1.94 -0.14
C LEU A 90 9.41 1.70 1.09
N GLY A 91 8.82 1.52 2.28
CA GLY A 91 9.53 1.20 3.51
C GLY A 91 10.25 -0.15 3.44
N VAL A 92 9.61 -1.18 2.88
CA VAL A 92 10.27 -2.46 2.61
C VAL A 92 11.29 -2.35 1.49
N TYR A 93 10.97 -1.61 0.42
CA TYR A 93 11.90 -1.38 -0.68
C TYR A 93 13.21 -0.71 -0.22
N MET A 94 13.14 0.32 0.63
CA MET A 94 14.33 0.98 1.16
C MET A 94 15.15 0.06 2.10
N LEU A 95 14.48 -0.77 2.90
CA LEU A 95 15.16 -1.77 3.74
C LEU A 95 15.92 -2.80 2.89
N SER A 96 15.30 -3.29 1.82
CA SER A 96 15.91 -4.23 0.87
C SER A 96 17.13 -3.61 0.20
N ASN A 97 17.01 -2.37 -0.26
CA ASN A 97 18.12 -1.65 -0.87
C ASN A 97 19.28 -1.43 0.10
N TYR A 98 18.97 -1.06 1.36
CA TYR A 98 19.98 -0.88 2.39
C TYR A 98 20.67 -2.20 2.75
N ALA A 99 19.91 -3.29 2.94
CA ALA A 99 20.46 -4.62 3.22
C ALA A 99 21.46 -5.07 2.14
N LYS A 100 21.11 -4.89 0.86
CA LYS A 100 21.98 -5.23 -0.25
C LYS A 100 23.20 -4.32 -0.33
N LYS A 101 23.02 -3.01 -0.22
CA LYS A 101 24.09 -2.02 -0.40
C LYS A 101 25.10 -2.00 0.75
N VAL A 102 24.62 -2.12 1.99
CA VAL A 102 25.44 -1.96 3.20
C VAL A 102 25.95 -3.30 3.71
N HIS A 103 25.10 -4.35 3.67
CA HIS A 103 25.42 -5.64 4.28
C HIS A 103 25.66 -6.76 3.27
N ASN A 104 25.50 -6.49 1.96
CA ASN A 104 25.54 -7.51 0.90
C ASN A 104 24.66 -8.73 1.26
N SER A 105 23.48 -8.48 1.82
CA SER A 105 22.55 -9.51 2.30
C SER A 105 21.11 -9.18 1.87
N GLU A 106 20.25 -10.18 2.00
CA GLU A 106 18.82 -10.12 1.68
C GLU A 106 17.97 -10.07 2.96
N LEU A 107 16.74 -9.60 2.84
CA LEU A 107 15.76 -9.62 3.92
C LEU A 107 15.15 -11.02 4.09
N ALA A 108 15.21 -11.56 5.31
CA ALA A 108 14.51 -12.79 5.67
C ALA A 108 13.08 -12.50 6.16
N ASN A 109 12.93 -11.51 7.04
CA ASN A 109 11.62 -11.08 7.51
C ASN A 109 11.61 -9.57 7.74
N VAL A 110 10.43 -8.97 7.59
CA VAL A 110 10.17 -7.59 7.99
C VAL A 110 8.89 -7.54 8.81
N LYS A 111 8.97 -6.94 10.00
CA LYS A 111 7.81 -6.54 10.79
C LYS A 111 7.65 -5.04 10.67
N MET A 112 6.43 -4.58 10.49
CA MET A 112 6.08 -3.17 10.48
C MET A 112 5.04 -2.88 11.56
N SER A 113 5.20 -1.73 12.22
CA SER A 113 4.21 -1.23 13.15
C SER A 113 3.97 0.27 12.99
N VAL A 114 2.70 0.65 12.91
CA VAL A 114 2.28 2.04 13.05
C VAL A 114 2.43 2.44 14.52
N ILE A 115 3.41 3.32 14.80
CA ILE A 115 3.74 3.78 16.16
C ILE A 115 2.87 4.96 16.57
N LYS A 116 2.60 5.86 15.64
CA LYS A 116 1.75 7.03 15.87
C LYS A 116 0.96 7.34 14.61
N MET A 117 -0.33 7.54 14.76
CA MET A 117 -1.20 7.99 13.69
C MET A 117 -2.17 9.01 14.27
N VAL A 118 -2.09 10.23 13.75
CA VAL A 118 -3.01 11.32 14.06
C VAL A 118 -3.66 11.70 12.75
N GLY A 119 -4.93 11.35 12.61
CA GLY A 119 -5.70 11.61 11.41
C GLY A 119 -7.01 10.85 11.42
N SER A 120 -7.87 11.19 10.47
CA SER A 120 -9.15 10.53 10.30
C SER A 120 -9.06 9.48 9.19
N PHE A 121 -9.62 8.30 9.44
CA PHE A 121 -9.84 7.35 8.37
C PHE A 121 -10.78 7.96 7.34
N SER A 122 -10.43 7.87 6.07
CA SER A 122 -11.31 8.34 5.00
C SER A 122 -12.56 7.44 4.95
N SER A 123 -13.67 7.96 4.44
CA SER A 123 -14.86 7.14 4.13
C SER A 123 -14.54 6.01 3.15
N GLY A 124 -13.51 6.19 2.31
CA GLY A 124 -12.92 5.16 1.45
C GLY A 124 -12.30 4.01 2.23
N THR A 125 -11.50 4.30 3.26
CA THR A 125 -10.87 3.31 4.14
C THR A 125 -11.92 2.39 4.81
N ILE A 126 -13.04 2.98 5.23
CA ILE A 126 -14.15 2.23 5.82
C ILE A 126 -14.83 1.32 4.78
N HIS A 127 -14.99 1.80 3.55
CA HIS A 127 -15.48 0.96 2.45
C HIS A 127 -14.50 -0.14 2.08
N SER A 128 -13.18 0.10 2.17
CA SER A 128 -12.15 -0.93 1.96
C SER A 128 -12.26 -2.05 3.00
N LEU A 129 -12.52 -1.73 4.27
CA LEU A 129 -12.83 -2.71 5.31
C LEU A 129 -14.07 -3.53 4.91
N TYR A 130 -15.16 -2.87 4.51
CA TYR A 130 -16.38 -3.56 4.08
C TYR A 130 -16.15 -4.49 2.89
N GLY A 131 -15.49 -4.01 1.83
CA GLY A 131 -15.15 -4.79 0.66
C GLY A 131 -14.30 -6.01 1.01
N SER A 132 -13.30 -5.85 1.87
CA SER A 132 -12.40 -6.94 2.27
C SER A 132 -13.12 -8.12 2.92
N PHE A 133 -14.12 -7.87 3.76
CA PHE A 133 -14.85 -8.94 4.46
C PHE A 133 -16.09 -9.43 3.70
N SER A 134 -16.80 -8.52 3.03
CA SER A 134 -18.14 -8.79 2.49
C SER A 134 -18.20 -8.98 0.98
N ASP A 135 -17.08 -8.85 0.24
CA ASP A 135 -17.12 -9.00 -1.23
C ASP A 135 -17.49 -10.45 -1.62
N PRO A 136 -18.63 -10.69 -2.29
CA PRO A 136 -19.03 -12.03 -2.71
C PRO A 136 -18.23 -12.55 -3.91
N SER A 137 -17.44 -11.71 -4.61
CA SER A 137 -16.73 -12.15 -5.81
C SER A 137 -15.43 -12.91 -5.54
N LEU A 138 -14.98 -13.03 -4.29
CA LEU A 138 -13.83 -13.85 -3.90
C LEU A 138 -14.27 -15.06 -3.07
N THR A 139 -13.63 -16.20 -3.34
CA THR A 139 -13.75 -17.37 -2.46
C THR A 139 -13.10 -17.09 -1.10
N SER A 140 -13.51 -17.84 -0.07
CA SER A 140 -12.89 -17.73 1.26
C SER A 140 -11.37 -17.97 1.22
N GLU A 141 -10.92 -18.86 0.33
CA GLU A 141 -9.50 -19.14 0.09
C GLU A 141 -8.77 -17.90 -0.44
N GLN A 142 -9.31 -17.25 -1.48
CA GLN A 142 -8.73 -16.04 -2.07
C GLN A 142 -8.67 -14.87 -1.07
N LYS A 143 -9.67 -14.74 -0.19
CA LYS A 143 -9.65 -13.72 0.87
C LYS A 143 -8.51 -13.94 1.87
N SER A 144 -8.23 -15.20 2.19
CA SER A 144 -7.18 -15.59 3.12
C SER A 144 -5.78 -15.62 2.50
N ASP A 145 -5.68 -15.68 1.17
CA ASP A 145 -4.43 -15.81 0.43
C ASP A 145 -3.53 -14.55 0.57
N PRO A 146 -2.38 -14.65 1.25
CA PRO A 146 -1.46 -13.52 1.41
C PRO A 146 -0.86 -13.05 0.09
N TYR A 147 -0.79 -13.95 -0.90
CA TYR A 147 -0.15 -13.73 -2.20
C TYR A 147 -1.18 -13.54 -3.30
N LEU A 148 -2.42 -13.11 -2.98
CA LEU A 148 -3.50 -12.94 -3.96
C LEU A 148 -3.09 -12.04 -5.14
N LEU A 149 -2.32 -10.97 -4.86
CA LEU A 149 -1.87 -10.00 -5.85
C LEU A 149 -0.47 -10.30 -6.41
N ALA A 150 0.24 -11.30 -5.89
CA ALA A 150 1.63 -11.57 -6.26
C ALA A 150 1.73 -12.43 -7.53
N THR A 151 2.83 -12.29 -8.26
CA THR A 151 3.14 -13.11 -9.45
C THR A 151 3.62 -14.52 -9.09
N ARG A 152 4.01 -14.74 -7.83
CA ARG A 152 4.47 -16.02 -7.29
C ARG A 152 4.06 -16.19 -5.81
N LYS A 153 4.05 -17.43 -5.33
CA LYS A 153 3.81 -17.75 -3.92
C LYS A 153 5.11 -17.73 -3.11
N GLY A 154 5.00 -17.35 -1.84
CA GLY A 154 6.06 -17.48 -0.84
C GLY A 154 5.60 -18.33 0.36
N ILE A 155 6.21 -18.10 1.52
CA ILE A 155 6.01 -18.93 2.73
C ILE A 155 5.01 -18.33 3.75
N ASP A 156 4.57 -17.08 3.56
CA ASP A 156 3.60 -16.45 4.45
C ASP A 156 2.27 -17.21 4.44
N LYS A 157 1.62 -17.22 5.61
CA LYS A 157 0.28 -17.78 5.80
C LYS A 157 -0.65 -16.70 6.32
N SER A 158 -1.94 -16.86 6.02
CA SER A 158 -2.96 -16.04 6.67
C SER A 158 -2.90 -16.26 8.17
N VAL A 159 -2.68 -15.19 8.93
CA VAL A 159 -2.65 -15.24 10.39
C VAL A 159 -3.64 -14.24 10.95
N LEU A 160 -4.45 -14.70 11.91
CA LEU A 160 -5.22 -13.79 12.74
C LEU A 160 -4.24 -12.98 13.60
N HIS A 161 -4.41 -11.66 13.61
CA HIS A 161 -3.57 -10.79 14.44
C HIS A 161 -3.98 -10.98 15.90
N THR A 162 -3.14 -11.66 16.66
CA THR A 162 -3.29 -11.79 18.11
C THR A 162 -2.59 -10.65 18.82
N LEU A 163 -3.16 -10.24 19.95
CA LEU A 163 -2.56 -9.25 20.83
C LEU A 163 -1.23 -9.79 21.37
N LYS A 164 -0.11 -9.19 20.96
CA LYS A 164 1.23 -9.64 21.36
C LYS A 164 2.11 -8.47 21.71
N ARG A 165 2.85 -8.56 22.82
CA ARG A 165 3.89 -7.60 23.16
C ARG A 165 5.12 -7.82 22.29
N ASP A 166 5.67 -6.75 21.72
CA ASP A 166 6.84 -6.82 20.86
C ASP A 166 7.93 -5.87 21.35
N VAL A 167 9.10 -6.44 21.66
CA VAL A 167 10.24 -5.70 22.23
C VAL A 167 10.85 -4.72 21.22
N ASP A 168 10.68 -5.00 19.93
CA ASP A 168 11.26 -4.19 18.86
C ASP A 168 10.58 -2.84 18.70
N PHE A 169 9.31 -2.75 19.09
CA PHE A 169 8.49 -1.55 19.00
C PHE A 169 8.30 -0.92 20.39
N SER A 170 9.42 -0.63 21.07
CA SER A 170 9.43 0.00 22.39
C SER A 170 8.63 -0.75 23.46
N ASN A 171 8.62 -2.08 23.39
CA ASN A 171 7.84 -2.95 24.28
C ASN A 171 6.31 -2.72 24.25
N LEU A 172 5.79 -2.12 23.17
CA LEU A 172 4.36 -1.88 22.96
C LEU A 172 3.61 -3.14 22.51
N TRP A 173 2.29 -3.11 22.67
CA TRP A 173 1.39 -4.18 22.27
C TRP A 173 0.93 -4.00 20.84
N GLN A 174 1.08 -5.06 20.06
CA GLN A 174 0.73 -5.10 18.65
C GLN A 174 -0.75 -5.49 18.49
N SER A 175 -1.50 -4.62 17.81
CA SER A 175 -2.91 -4.78 17.48
C SER A 175 -3.10 -4.95 15.97
N TYR A 176 -4.30 -5.38 15.56
CA TYR A 176 -4.69 -5.48 14.17
C TYR A 176 -4.73 -4.10 13.52
N PHE A 177 -3.95 -3.91 12.47
CA PHE A 177 -4.00 -2.73 11.63
C PHE A 177 -4.93 -2.99 10.44
N ILE A 178 -5.98 -2.18 10.27
CA ILE A 178 -7.03 -2.45 9.28
C ILE A 178 -6.46 -2.53 7.85
N MET A 179 -5.52 -1.65 7.50
CA MET A 179 -4.94 -1.61 6.16
C MET A 179 -3.97 -2.77 5.87
N SER A 180 -3.53 -3.53 6.89
CA SER A 180 -2.67 -4.71 6.66
C SER A 180 -3.29 -5.72 5.70
N SER A 181 -4.63 -5.77 5.64
CA SER A 181 -5.38 -6.65 4.74
C SER A 181 -5.09 -6.39 3.26
N ILE A 182 -4.72 -5.16 2.88
CA ILE A 182 -4.29 -4.78 1.53
C ILE A 182 -2.78 -4.54 1.45
N ASP A 183 -2.21 -3.76 2.37
CA ASP A 183 -0.82 -3.31 2.30
C ASP A 183 0.13 -4.49 2.24
N GLU A 184 -0.12 -5.54 3.04
CA GLU A 184 0.73 -6.71 2.99
C GLU A 184 0.64 -7.48 1.66
N LYS A 185 -0.51 -7.42 0.95
CA LYS A 185 -0.65 -8.02 -0.38
C LYS A 185 0.08 -7.18 -1.44
N ILE A 186 0.07 -5.85 -1.30
CA ILE A 186 0.83 -4.94 -2.17
C ILE A 186 2.33 -5.15 -1.98
N VAL A 187 2.82 -5.19 -0.74
CA VAL A 187 4.23 -5.48 -0.44
C VAL A 187 4.67 -6.83 -1.01
N ARG A 188 3.82 -7.87 -0.89
CA ARG A 188 4.09 -9.19 -1.48
C ARG A 188 4.06 -9.17 -3.01
N ARG A 189 3.22 -8.34 -3.63
CA ARG A 189 3.25 -8.11 -5.08
C ARG A 189 4.55 -7.41 -5.50
N SER A 190 5.00 -6.43 -4.74
CA SER A 190 6.27 -5.76 -5.01
C SER A 190 7.44 -6.72 -4.90
N TRP A 191 7.47 -7.52 -3.83
CA TRP A 191 8.45 -8.60 -3.67
C TRP A 191 8.47 -9.53 -4.88
N SER A 192 7.31 -9.97 -5.36
CA SER A 192 7.24 -10.91 -6.48
C SER A 192 7.73 -10.30 -7.79
N ILE A 193 7.31 -9.08 -8.12
CA ILE A 193 7.75 -8.37 -9.33
C ILE A 193 9.24 -8.05 -9.28
N TRP A 194 9.76 -7.57 -8.14
CA TRP A 194 11.20 -7.35 -7.99
C TRP A 194 11.99 -8.64 -8.11
N THR A 195 11.44 -9.76 -7.63
CA THR A 195 12.06 -11.09 -7.80
C THR A 195 12.07 -11.51 -9.27
N ASP A 196 10.98 -11.28 -10.02
CA ASP A 196 10.93 -11.52 -11.48
C ASP A 196 12.00 -10.70 -12.22
N ARG A 197 12.33 -9.51 -11.72
CA ARG A 197 13.38 -8.61 -12.24
C ARG A 197 14.79 -8.92 -11.72
N GLY A 198 14.98 -10.01 -10.95
CA GLY A 198 16.28 -10.37 -10.37
C GLY A 198 16.76 -9.45 -9.24
N GLN A 199 15.88 -8.64 -8.66
CA GLN A 199 16.16 -7.69 -7.59
C GLN A 199 15.25 -7.92 -6.36
N GLY A 200 14.78 -9.14 -6.15
CA GLY A 200 13.86 -9.51 -5.05
C GLY A 200 14.39 -9.18 -3.66
N TYR A 201 13.49 -9.14 -2.66
CA TYR A 201 13.87 -8.77 -1.29
C TYR A 201 14.60 -9.88 -0.55
N GLY A 202 14.30 -11.13 -0.90
CA GLY A 202 14.87 -12.35 -0.34
C GLY A 202 14.01 -13.56 -0.71
N SER A 203 14.62 -14.74 -0.82
CA SER A 203 13.93 -15.98 -1.25
C SER A 203 12.89 -16.49 -0.23
N GLN A 204 13.09 -16.22 1.06
CA GLN A 204 12.18 -16.59 2.15
C GLN A 204 11.55 -15.38 2.83
N PHE A 205 11.41 -14.27 2.09
CA PHE A 205 10.87 -13.03 2.60
C PHE A 205 9.46 -13.21 3.17
N THR A 206 9.29 -12.74 4.41
CA THR A 206 8.00 -12.65 5.11
C THR A 206 7.75 -11.21 5.54
N TYR A 207 6.48 -10.81 5.54
CA TYR A 207 6.07 -9.46 5.92
C TYR A 207 4.84 -9.47 6.81
N LYS A 208 4.83 -8.63 7.84
CA LYS A 208 3.68 -8.49 8.73
C LYS A 208 3.50 -7.05 9.19
N GLU A 209 2.26 -6.57 9.15
CA GLU A 209 1.89 -5.24 9.62
C GLU A 209 1.02 -5.27 10.86
N THR A 210 1.25 -4.28 11.72
CA THR A 210 0.55 -4.12 12.99
C THR A 210 0.47 -2.65 13.35
N MET A 211 -0.24 -2.34 14.44
CA MET A 211 -0.18 -1.04 15.07
C MET A 211 0.15 -1.19 16.55
N SER A 212 0.96 -0.26 17.07
CA SER A 212 1.48 -0.32 18.43
C SER A 212 0.67 0.56 19.38
N PHE A 213 0.33 0.02 20.54
CA PHE A 213 -0.37 0.72 21.61
C PHE A 213 0.15 0.30 23.00
N ASP A 214 -0.23 1.04 24.03
CA ASP A 214 -0.20 0.48 25.39
C ASP A 214 -1.20 -0.69 25.52
N PHE A 215 -1.05 -1.51 26.56
CA PHE A 215 -1.83 -2.73 26.71
C PHE A 215 -3.35 -2.49 26.65
N LEU A 216 -3.84 -1.50 27.40
CA LEU A 216 -5.27 -1.26 27.57
C LEU A 216 -5.88 -0.75 26.26
N THR A 217 -5.22 0.20 25.60
CA THR A 217 -5.64 0.73 24.29
C THR A 217 -5.57 -0.37 23.23
N ALA A 218 -4.52 -1.20 23.24
CA ALA A 218 -4.40 -2.32 22.32
C ALA A 218 -5.56 -3.32 22.50
N LEU A 219 -5.91 -3.66 23.74
CA LEU A 219 -7.01 -4.57 24.04
C LEU A 219 -8.35 -4.00 23.55
N ILE A 220 -8.68 -2.76 23.90
CA ILE A 220 -9.93 -2.10 23.51
C ILE A 220 -10.04 -2.01 21.99
N THR A 221 -9.01 -1.50 21.31
CA THR A 221 -9.00 -1.32 19.86
C THR A 221 -9.12 -2.67 19.14
N THR A 222 -8.35 -3.68 19.56
CA THR A 222 -8.40 -5.02 18.97
C THR A 222 -9.80 -5.63 19.13
N SER A 223 -10.36 -5.59 20.33
CA SER A 223 -11.70 -6.10 20.61
C SER A 223 -12.75 -5.39 19.76
N LEU A 224 -12.71 -4.06 19.67
CA LEU A 224 -13.64 -3.28 18.86
C LEU A 224 -13.57 -3.66 17.37
N LEU A 225 -12.37 -3.76 16.80
CA LEU A 225 -12.19 -4.12 15.39
C LEU A 225 -12.69 -5.53 15.08
N TYR A 226 -12.40 -6.51 15.94
CA TYR A 226 -12.93 -7.86 15.77
C TYR A 226 -14.45 -7.92 15.95
N SER A 227 -15.02 -7.17 16.90
CA SER A 227 -16.47 -7.05 17.06
C SER A 227 -17.11 -6.47 15.79
N ILE A 228 -16.56 -5.39 15.22
CA ILE A 228 -17.04 -4.81 13.96
C ILE A 228 -16.96 -5.83 12.83
N ALA A 229 -15.83 -6.54 12.69
CA ALA A 229 -15.65 -7.55 11.66
C ALA A 229 -16.65 -8.71 11.77
N LEU A 230 -17.03 -9.10 12.99
CA LEU A 230 -18.07 -10.10 13.23
C LEU A 230 -19.47 -9.56 12.88
N LEU A 231 -19.77 -8.32 13.28
CA LEU A 231 -21.08 -7.69 13.04
C LEU A 231 -21.34 -7.46 11.54
N ILE A 232 -20.31 -7.13 10.76
CA ILE A 232 -20.40 -6.95 9.29
C ILE A 232 -20.85 -8.23 8.58
N LYS A 233 -20.63 -9.42 9.16
CA LYS A 233 -21.11 -10.70 8.61
C LYS A 233 -22.62 -10.91 8.77
N VAL A 234 -23.28 -10.13 9.62
CA VAL A 234 -24.74 -10.21 9.85
C VAL A 234 -25.42 -9.10 9.02
N PRO A 235 -26.17 -9.41 7.95
CA PRO A 235 -26.65 -8.42 6.99
C PRO A 235 -27.43 -7.25 7.62
N PHE A 236 -28.34 -7.55 8.57
CA PHE A 236 -29.12 -6.53 9.26
C PHE A 236 -28.27 -5.57 10.12
N LEU A 237 -27.25 -6.09 10.81
CA LEU A 237 -26.35 -5.26 11.63
C LEU A 237 -25.41 -4.47 10.74
N CYS A 238 -24.96 -5.05 9.63
CA CYS A 238 -24.16 -4.37 8.64
C CYS A 238 -24.87 -3.13 8.08
N GLU A 239 -26.14 -3.23 7.70
CA GLU A 239 -26.91 -2.07 7.21
C GLU A 239 -27.02 -0.96 8.26
N LYS A 240 -27.19 -1.30 9.55
CA LYS A 240 -27.16 -0.31 10.64
C LYS A 240 -25.78 0.30 10.88
N ILE A 241 -24.71 -0.47 10.73
CA ILE A 241 -23.35 0.03 10.88
C ILE A 241 -23.01 0.99 9.73
N LYS A 242 -23.47 0.70 8.51
CA LYS A 242 -23.28 1.59 7.35
C LYS A 242 -23.83 2.99 7.59
N THR A 243 -24.95 3.13 8.30
CA THR A 243 -25.54 4.45 8.61
C THR A 243 -24.73 5.27 9.63
N LEU A 244 -23.77 4.66 10.33
CA LEU A 244 -22.87 5.35 11.25
C LEU A 244 -21.62 5.91 10.55
N PHE A 245 -21.40 5.57 9.28
CA PHE A 245 -20.25 6.05 8.54
C PHE A 245 -20.52 7.44 7.94
N PRO A 246 -19.53 8.35 7.94
CA PRO A 246 -19.66 9.65 7.32
C PRO A 246 -20.10 9.54 5.86
N ALA A 247 -20.90 10.51 5.40
CA ALA A 247 -21.32 10.51 4.00
C ALA A 247 -20.12 10.67 3.07
N TYR A 248 -20.26 10.19 1.84
CA TYR A 248 -19.25 10.44 0.79
C TYR A 248 -19.00 11.95 0.66
N GLY A 249 -17.73 12.36 0.78
CA GLY A 249 -17.32 13.77 0.67
C GLY A 249 -17.17 14.53 1.99
N GLU A 250 -17.56 13.96 3.13
CA GLU A 250 -17.29 14.54 4.45
C GLU A 250 -15.88 14.15 4.91
N GLY A 251 -14.91 15.05 4.72
CA GLY A 251 -13.54 14.90 5.19
C GLY A 251 -13.25 15.74 6.44
N PRO A 252 -12.14 15.48 7.15
CA PRO A 252 -11.71 16.30 8.27
C PRO A 252 -11.48 17.74 7.82
N ASP A 253 -11.66 18.71 8.71
CA ASP A 253 -11.42 20.13 8.43
C ASP A 253 -9.94 20.41 8.10
N ALA A 254 -9.65 21.62 7.59
CA ALA A 254 -8.30 21.98 7.16
C ALA A 254 -7.27 21.99 8.29
N GLU A 255 -7.67 22.31 9.52
CA GLU A 255 -6.79 22.36 10.69
C GLU A 255 -6.43 20.94 11.14
N SER A 256 -7.43 20.05 11.22
CA SER A 256 -7.24 18.62 11.50
C SER A 256 -6.29 17.98 10.47
N ARG A 257 -6.45 18.30 9.18
CA ARG A 257 -5.54 17.83 8.13
C ARG A 257 -4.11 18.34 8.28
N ALA A 258 -3.95 19.59 8.72
CA ALA A 258 -2.64 20.22 8.91
C ALA A 258 -1.90 19.72 10.16
N LYS A 259 -2.64 19.34 11.21
CA LYS A 259 -2.08 18.81 12.47
C LYS A 259 -1.84 17.30 12.47
N GLY A 260 -2.36 16.61 11.47
CA GLY A 260 -2.17 15.17 11.34
C GLY A 260 -0.70 14.77 11.18
N MET A 261 -0.40 13.52 11.48
CA MET A 261 0.93 12.95 11.28
C MET A 261 0.88 11.42 11.29
N SER A 262 1.91 10.82 10.71
CA SER A 262 2.14 9.38 10.75
C SER A 262 3.57 9.07 11.17
N HIS A 263 3.75 8.00 11.93
CA HIS A 263 5.04 7.42 12.26
C HIS A 263 4.92 5.91 12.18
N VAL A 264 5.66 5.33 11.24
CA VAL A 264 5.72 3.90 10.98
C VAL A 264 7.15 3.44 11.17
N GLU A 265 7.33 2.36 11.92
CA GLU A 265 8.63 1.71 12.10
C GLU A 265 8.62 0.32 11.48
N PHE A 266 9.75 -0.06 10.92
CA PHE A 266 10.01 -1.35 10.33
C PHE A 266 11.21 -1.98 11.03
N VAL A 267 11.19 -3.29 11.21
CA VAL A 267 12.35 -4.06 11.64
C VAL A 267 12.57 -5.21 10.68
N GLY A 268 13.67 -5.12 9.94
CA GLY A 268 14.13 -6.15 9.01
C GLY A 268 15.18 -7.04 9.65
N THR A 269 15.00 -8.35 9.53
CA THR A 269 16.04 -9.34 9.89
C THR A 269 16.72 -9.80 8.60
N LEU A 270 18.04 -9.72 8.55
CA LEU A 270 18.82 -10.13 7.39
C LEU A 270 19.03 -11.65 7.37
N HIS A 271 19.17 -12.23 6.18
CA HIS A 271 19.69 -13.59 6.06
C HIS A 271 21.11 -13.66 6.63
N GLY A 272 21.38 -14.71 7.43
CA GLY A 272 22.69 -14.92 8.02
C GLY A 272 23.75 -15.03 6.94
N THR A 273 24.65 -14.05 6.87
CA THR A 273 25.87 -14.15 6.07
C THR A 273 26.73 -15.23 6.71
N ASN A 274 26.94 -16.36 6.02
CA ASN A 274 27.81 -17.50 6.38
C ASN A 274 28.11 -17.68 7.87
N ILE A 275 27.52 -18.75 8.43
CA ILE A 275 27.64 -19.27 9.81
C ILE A 275 29.10 -19.60 10.23
N SER A 276 30.13 -19.28 9.44
CA SER A 276 31.51 -19.63 9.72
C SER A 276 32.31 -18.61 10.55
N ASP A 277 31.94 -17.33 10.62
CA ASP A 277 32.90 -16.30 11.08
C ASP A 277 32.37 -15.26 12.10
N SER A 278 31.30 -15.52 12.85
CA SER A 278 30.89 -14.62 13.94
C SER A 278 30.51 -15.37 15.23
N GLU A 279 31.24 -15.08 16.31
CA GLU A 279 30.98 -15.62 17.66
C GLU A 279 29.59 -15.22 18.19
N ASP A 280 29.00 -14.12 17.67
CA ASP A 280 27.63 -13.70 17.99
C ASP A 280 26.61 -14.35 17.05
N HIS A 281 25.84 -15.31 17.58
CA HIS A 281 24.82 -16.09 16.87
C HIS A 281 23.52 -15.29 16.59
N GLN A 282 23.55 -13.96 16.69
CA GLN A 282 22.37 -13.11 16.49
C GLN A 282 22.28 -12.69 15.01
N PRO A 283 21.12 -12.87 14.35
CA PRO A 283 20.95 -12.38 13.00
C PRO A 283 21.08 -10.86 12.98
N LYS A 284 21.78 -10.29 12.00
CA LYS A 284 21.86 -8.84 11.82
C LYS A 284 20.48 -8.25 11.54
N ARG A 285 20.21 -7.08 12.10
CA ARG A 285 18.91 -6.42 12.02
C ARG A 285 19.07 -4.96 11.65
N ILE A 286 18.06 -4.45 10.95
CA ILE A 286 17.99 -3.07 10.51
C ILE A 286 16.60 -2.50 10.84
N ARG A 287 16.55 -1.21 11.13
CA ARG A 287 15.33 -0.46 11.43
C ARG A 287 15.05 0.55 10.33
N GLY A 288 13.84 0.51 9.80
CA GLY A 288 13.30 1.51 8.90
C GLY A 288 12.37 2.45 9.67
N ILE A 289 12.41 3.74 9.36
CA ILE A 289 11.54 4.76 9.93
C ILE A 289 10.92 5.54 8.79
N VAL A 290 9.58 5.59 8.76
CA VAL A 290 8.82 6.41 7.83
C VAL A 290 7.95 7.38 8.62
N LYS A 291 8.11 8.68 8.38
CA LYS A 291 7.28 9.72 9.02
C LYS A 291 6.62 10.60 7.98
N GLY A 292 5.33 10.81 8.17
CA GLY A 292 4.54 11.81 7.47
C GLY A 292 4.26 13.01 8.39
N PHE A 293 3.81 14.10 7.79
CA PHE A 293 3.73 15.41 8.46
C PHE A 293 2.33 16.04 8.38
N ARG A 294 1.39 15.36 7.73
CA ARG A 294 -0.02 15.74 7.66
C ARG A 294 -0.89 14.53 7.97
N ASP A 295 -2.20 14.76 7.91
CA ASP A 295 -3.17 13.67 7.98
C ASP A 295 -2.83 12.59 6.93
N PRO A 296 -2.69 11.31 7.34
CA PRO A 296 -2.33 10.21 6.46
C PRO A 296 -3.31 10.01 5.30
N GLY A 297 -4.62 10.05 5.59
CA GLY A 297 -5.68 9.75 4.60
C GLY A 297 -5.91 10.87 3.58
N TYR A 298 -5.51 12.11 3.91
CA TYR A 298 -5.73 13.27 3.05
C TYR A 298 -4.41 13.97 2.70
N GLY A 299 -3.77 14.65 3.65
CA GLY A 299 -2.64 15.53 3.38
C GLY A 299 -1.42 14.80 2.82
N ASP A 300 -0.98 13.74 3.48
CA ASP A 300 0.16 12.94 3.04
C ASP A 300 -0.21 12.11 1.80
N THR A 301 -1.43 11.56 1.73
CA THR A 301 -1.92 10.85 0.55
C THR A 301 -1.94 11.73 -0.71
N CYS A 302 -2.39 12.99 -0.60
CA CYS A 302 -2.32 13.95 -1.70
C CYS A 302 -0.88 14.15 -2.19
N ARG A 303 0.08 14.24 -1.27
CA ARG A 303 1.49 14.35 -1.64
C ARG A 303 1.98 13.08 -2.33
N MET A 304 1.71 11.90 -1.77
CA MET A 304 2.14 10.61 -2.32
C MET A 304 1.64 10.39 -3.75
N VAL A 305 0.35 10.64 -4.00
CA VAL A 305 -0.25 10.39 -5.31
C VAL A 305 0.22 11.40 -6.36
N ILE A 306 0.38 12.66 -5.98
CA ILE A 306 0.87 13.71 -6.89
C ILE A 306 2.36 13.52 -7.19
N GLU A 307 3.18 13.18 -6.19
CA GLU A 307 4.60 12.89 -6.43
C GLU A 307 4.78 11.65 -7.30
N SER A 308 3.91 10.64 -7.16
CA SER A 308 3.84 9.48 -8.05
C SER A 308 3.56 9.88 -9.51
N ALA A 309 2.61 10.79 -9.74
CA ALA A 309 2.34 11.32 -11.09
C ALA A 309 3.52 12.13 -11.63
N LEU A 310 4.16 12.92 -10.78
CA LEU A 310 5.34 13.71 -11.17
C LEU A 310 6.55 12.84 -11.50
N CYS A 311 6.70 11.65 -10.90
CA CYS A 311 7.70 10.65 -11.33
C CYS A 311 7.55 10.34 -12.83
N ILE A 312 6.33 10.05 -13.28
CA ILE A 312 6.04 9.76 -14.69
C ILE A 312 6.27 11.00 -15.57
N ILE A 313 5.82 12.16 -15.11
CA ILE A 313 5.91 13.39 -15.93
C ILE A 313 7.35 13.87 -16.10
N LYS A 314 8.18 13.79 -15.05
CA LYS A 314 9.50 14.41 -14.98
C LYS A 314 10.68 13.43 -15.10
N SER A 315 10.48 12.15 -14.81
CA SER A 315 11.57 11.17 -14.66
C SER A 315 11.26 9.82 -15.33
N PHE A 316 10.40 9.78 -16.34
CA PHE A 316 9.91 8.53 -16.97
C PHE A 316 11.01 7.50 -17.30
N ASN A 317 12.11 7.96 -17.91
CA ASN A 317 13.18 7.07 -18.39
C ASN A 317 13.96 6.37 -17.25
N GLU A 318 13.93 6.94 -16.05
CA GLU A 318 14.58 6.43 -14.85
C GLU A 318 13.69 5.43 -14.10
N LEU A 319 12.40 5.37 -14.43
CA LEU A 319 11.44 4.58 -13.68
C LEU A 319 11.66 3.08 -13.91
N PRO A 320 11.70 2.26 -12.85
CA PRO A 320 11.79 0.81 -12.99
C PRO A 320 10.53 0.20 -13.64
N GLY A 321 9.40 0.91 -13.59
CA GLY A 321 8.13 0.47 -14.18
C GLY A 321 7.89 0.92 -15.63
N LYS A 322 8.84 1.57 -16.30
CA LYS A 322 8.62 2.22 -17.61
C LYS A 322 8.15 1.29 -18.75
N GLU A 323 8.36 -0.01 -18.61
CA GLU A 323 7.88 -1.04 -19.56
C GLU A 323 6.37 -1.30 -19.44
N GLY A 324 5.70 -0.67 -18.47
CA GLY A 324 4.26 -0.77 -18.29
C GLY A 324 3.83 -1.99 -17.47
N GLY A 325 2.53 -2.26 -17.53
CA GLY A 325 1.87 -3.27 -16.72
C GLY A 325 1.16 -2.69 -15.51
N VAL A 326 0.49 -3.58 -14.78
CA VAL A 326 -0.10 -3.28 -13.48
C VAL A 326 0.97 -3.39 -12.40
N LEU A 327 1.27 -2.30 -11.70
CA LEU A 327 2.43 -2.14 -10.83
C LEU A 327 2.03 -1.62 -9.45
N THR A 328 2.95 -1.74 -8.51
CA THR A 328 2.89 -1.15 -7.17
C THR A 328 3.73 0.12 -7.10
N PRO A 329 3.59 1.00 -6.09
CA PRO A 329 4.38 2.22 -5.98
C PRO A 329 5.90 1.97 -6.05
N SER A 330 6.41 0.97 -5.33
CA SER A 330 7.85 0.66 -5.34
C SER A 330 8.32 0.11 -6.68
N THR A 331 7.56 -0.80 -7.31
CA THR A 331 7.94 -1.41 -8.60
C THR A 331 7.76 -0.47 -9.79
N ALA A 332 6.88 0.53 -9.65
CA ALA A 332 6.69 1.59 -10.62
C ALA A 332 7.78 2.66 -10.53
N PHE A 333 8.09 3.14 -9.33
CA PHE A 333 8.86 4.36 -9.15
C PHE A 333 10.18 4.21 -8.39
N GLY A 334 10.32 3.19 -7.53
CA GLY A 334 11.54 2.92 -6.78
C GLY A 334 12.14 4.15 -6.07
N ASN A 335 13.46 4.34 -6.25
CA ASN A 335 14.19 5.47 -5.64
C ASN A 335 13.67 6.84 -6.09
N THR A 336 13.16 6.98 -7.32
CA THR A 336 12.65 8.26 -7.82
C THR A 336 11.52 8.79 -6.93
N LEU A 337 10.58 7.95 -6.51
CA LEU A 337 9.51 8.39 -5.60
C LEU A 337 10.05 8.64 -4.19
N LEU A 338 10.95 7.81 -3.67
CA LEU A 338 11.57 8.01 -2.37
C LEU A 338 12.27 9.37 -2.26
N GLU A 339 13.05 9.76 -3.28
CA GLU A 339 13.77 11.03 -3.32
C GLU A 339 12.79 12.20 -3.42
N ARG A 340 11.77 12.09 -4.27
CA ARG A 340 10.72 13.13 -4.40
C ARG A 340 9.94 13.34 -3.12
N LEU A 341 9.57 12.27 -2.41
CA LEU A 341 8.85 12.40 -1.14
C LEU A 341 9.68 13.09 -0.06
N GLN A 342 11.01 12.94 -0.08
CA GLN A 342 11.91 13.49 0.92
C GLN A 342 12.50 14.87 0.55
N HIS A 343 12.27 15.36 -0.67
CA HIS A 343 13.05 16.48 -1.24
C HIS A 343 13.01 17.79 -0.42
N ASP A 344 11.93 18.05 0.32
CA ASP A 344 11.77 19.25 1.16
C ASP A 344 11.92 18.96 2.66
N GLY A 345 12.31 17.73 3.02
CA GLY A 345 12.52 17.28 4.40
C GLY A 345 11.25 17.09 5.23
N GLN A 346 10.04 17.21 4.65
CA GLN A 346 8.80 17.07 5.42
C GLN A 346 8.42 15.61 5.67
N MET A 347 8.64 14.72 4.70
CA MET A 347 8.54 13.28 4.91
C MET A 347 9.92 12.68 5.14
N LEU A 348 10.01 11.70 6.04
CA LEU A 348 11.26 11.02 6.38
C LEU A 348 11.17 9.56 5.93
N PHE A 349 12.23 9.06 5.27
CA PHE A 349 12.46 7.64 5.02
C PHE A 349 13.91 7.32 5.40
N GLU A 350 14.11 6.68 6.54
CA GLU A 350 15.45 6.42 7.10
C GLU A 350 15.64 4.93 7.38
N VAL A 351 16.84 4.42 7.14
CA VAL A 351 17.25 3.06 7.54
C VAL A 351 18.54 3.13 8.35
N LYS A 352 18.62 2.34 9.43
CA LYS A 352 19.82 2.20 10.28
C LYS A 352 19.97 0.79 10.84
N ASP A 353 21.17 0.44 11.26
CA ASP A 353 21.44 -0.81 11.98
C ASP A 353 20.91 -0.72 13.43
N ILE A 354 20.50 -1.86 14.01
CA ILE A 354 20.00 -1.94 15.41
C ILE A 354 20.45 -3.20 16.15
#